data_AF-A0A847M415-F1
#
_entry.id   AF-A0A847M415-F1
#
_cell.length_a   1.000
_cell.length_b   1.000
_cell.length_c   1.000
_cell.angle_alpha   90.00
_cell.angle_beta   90.00
_cell.angle_gamma   90.00
#
_symmetry.space_group_name_H-M   'P 1'
#
loop_
_entity.id
_entity.type
_entity.pdbx_description
1 polymer ?
#
loop_
_entity_poly.entity_id
_entity_poly.type
_entity_poly.pdbx_seq_one_letter_code
_entity_poly.pdbx_strand_id
1 'polypeptide(L)'
;MRSRSLFLGIIMMVVSMSQAASLFAQVDETPLAQLYVEGALKAITAGRWQDAESLLKQGADFSNVSSDLSYLLALVRFQLEQPVGSVLEALRQAKMTDRWQRYTAEAASVLEAQALIQMRQFDQALQSLQPLFPSADVRFLQLKIFALQNYQGQFSRLFSQVVNTYPLDPRFAELYFSYMKDKVPGSQDPQLVSLLLQRLPALQKTDPQLSLLAVPFIQDISERRRIIEAYLAQGNDLLPILSEALNLGVIDEPTAINALADRQRISVELLRKVWTQLRTDASHRLFSEKFATYSGRITEDSDKDGISEVIVEYQHGRILTYQFDANQDKIDEIRVLFDQSLPQQGFIAPYEGSLDVQVYWDQYPLVDHCTAGAVTYIPAPASFSYAPFKLKPIVGTYPEITLLFPEREQLLPRLTERSLVSFAAKIIRPGTLAKDSLETIELKNGLPLRSTETVKGRLISILEFTLGQPDLQRIDMDLDGRLETIRRFRLGTVQLDPVDALAYQQRYDSIESDWDGDGVFEYKDTLR
;
A
#
# COMPACT_ATOMS: atom_id res chain seq x y z
N MET A 1 -83.76 15.88 50.36
CA MET A 1 -83.11 14.56 50.56
C MET A 1 -81.60 14.72 50.40
N ARG A 2 -80.87 14.23 51.41
CA ARG A 2 -79.40 14.16 51.64
C ARG A 2 -78.52 14.33 50.37
N SER A 3 -77.64 15.32 50.21
CA SER A 3 -76.43 15.76 50.95
C SER A 3 -75.13 14.98 50.62
N ARG A 4 -74.09 15.76 50.25
CA ARG A 4 -72.61 15.54 50.23
C ARG A 4 -71.99 15.10 48.88
N SER A 5 -71.36 15.98 48.08
CA SER A 5 -69.97 16.57 48.15
C SER A 5 -68.87 15.51 47.95
N LEU A 6 -67.84 15.61 47.10
CA LEU A 6 -66.96 16.70 46.60
C LEU A 6 -66.45 16.39 45.15
N PHE A 7 -66.38 17.34 44.20
CA PHE A 7 -65.18 18.13 43.77
C PHE A 7 -63.89 17.30 43.59
N LEU A 8 -63.17 17.28 42.44
CA LEU A 8 -62.49 18.44 41.81
C LEU A 8 -61.85 18.07 40.42
N GLY A 9 -62.01 18.94 39.41
CA GLY A 9 -60.95 19.36 38.45
C GLY A 9 -60.71 18.47 37.21
N ILE A 10 -60.48 18.94 35.98
CA ILE A 10 -60.06 20.23 35.43
C ILE A 10 -60.65 20.32 34.00
N ILE A 11 -61.28 21.45 33.68
CA ILE A 11 -61.49 21.93 32.31
C ILE A 11 -60.17 22.59 31.90
N MET A 12 -59.52 22.11 30.83
CA MET A 12 -58.46 22.87 30.16
C MET A 12 -58.95 23.30 28.79
N MET A 13 -59.13 24.60 28.65
CA MET A 13 -59.32 25.30 27.39
C MET A 13 -58.07 26.15 27.15
N VAL A 14 -57.63 26.15 25.89
CA VAL A 14 -56.74 27.10 25.22
C VAL A 14 -55.25 27.04 25.60
N VAL A 15 -54.45 26.44 24.71
CA VAL A 15 -53.31 27.14 24.09
C VAL A 15 -53.27 26.77 22.61
N SER A 16 -53.33 27.82 21.79
CA SER A 16 -52.96 27.87 20.39
C SER A 16 -51.61 27.22 20.11
N MET A 17 -51.59 26.15 19.31
CA MET A 17 -50.43 25.87 18.47
C MET A 17 -50.90 25.87 17.02
N SER A 18 -50.66 27.01 16.39
CA SER A 18 -50.32 27.07 14.98
C SER A 18 -49.36 25.91 14.69
N GLN A 19 -49.85 24.90 13.95
CA GLN A 19 -48.96 24.05 13.19
C GLN A 19 -48.27 24.96 12.18
N ALA A 20 -47.12 25.51 12.57
CA ALA A 20 -46.09 25.84 11.62
C ALA A 20 -45.70 24.50 11.01
N ALA A 21 -46.34 24.15 9.89
CA ALA A 21 -45.74 23.26 8.94
C ALA A 21 -44.32 23.81 8.72
N SER A 22 -43.31 23.04 9.10
CA SER A 22 -41.93 23.33 8.77
C SER A 22 -41.79 23.26 7.26
N LEU A 23 -42.11 24.38 6.60
CA LEU A 23 -41.74 24.76 5.24
C LEU A 23 -40.23 24.97 5.21
N PHE A 24 -39.46 23.90 5.39
CA PHE A 24 -38.19 23.78 4.69
C PHE A 24 -38.48 22.79 3.58
N ALA A 25 -38.86 23.31 2.40
CA ALA A 25 -38.68 22.54 1.19
C ALA A 25 -37.19 22.16 1.17
N GLN A 26 -36.87 20.87 1.39
CA GLN A 26 -35.56 20.36 1.03
C GLN A 26 -35.37 20.75 -0.43
N VAL A 27 -34.44 21.67 -0.68
CA VAL A 27 -34.08 22.02 -2.04
C VAL A 27 -33.62 20.72 -2.68
N ASP A 28 -34.23 20.35 -3.80
CA ASP A 28 -33.75 19.20 -4.56
C ASP A 28 -32.38 19.58 -5.13
N GLU A 29 -31.32 19.09 -4.50
CA GLU A 29 -29.93 19.35 -4.87
C GLU A 29 -29.46 18.48 -6.04
N THR A 30 -30.32 17.59 -6.55
CA THR A 30 -30.04 16.72 -7.69
C THR A 30 -29.54 17.47 -8.94
N PRO A 31 -30.12 18.64 -9.32
CA PRO A 31 -29.61 19.41 -10.47
C PRO A 31 -28.19 19.95 -10.25
N LEU A 32 -27.82 20.28 -9.01
CA LEU A 32 -26.45 20.73 -8.68
C LEU A 32 -25.47 19.57 -8.80
N ALA A 33 -25.83 18.38 -8.29
CA ALA A 33 -25.03 17.17 -8.47
C ALA A 33 -24.82 16.85 -9.97
N GLN A 34 -25.86 16.99 -10.80
CA GLN A 34 -25.77 16.76 -12.25
C GLN A 34 -24.83 17.77 -12.94
N LEU A 35 -24.77 19.02 -12.48
CA LEU A 35 -23.83 20.00 -13.04
C LEU A 35 -22.37 19.54 -12.89
N TYR A 36 -22.00 18.98 -11.72
CA TYR A 36 -20.66 18.44 -11.48
C TYR A 36 -20.39 17.19 -12.32
N VAL A 37 -21.38 16.28 -12.42
CA VAL A 37 -21.30 15.09 -13.27
C VAL A 37 -21.05 15.48 -14.74
N GLU A 38 -21.80 16.43 -15.29
CA GLU A 38 -21.64 16.89 -16.67
C GLU A 38 -20.32 17.63 -16.89
N GLY A 39 -19.89 18.45 -15.93
CA GLY A 39 -18.59 19.10 -15.95
C GLY A 39 -17.44 18.09 -16.00
N ALA A 40 -17.50 17.07 -15.14
CA ALA A 40 -16.52 16.00 -15.09
C ALA A 40 -16.49 15.19 -16.39
N LEU A 41 -17.66 14.84 -16.95
CA LEU A 41 -17.73 14.14 -18.24
C LEU A 41 -17.10 14.94 -19.37
N LYS A 42 -17.30 16.26 -19.43
CA LYS A 42 -16.62 17.13 -20.40
C LYS A 42 -15.10 17.18 -20.20
N ALA A 43 -14.64 17.10 -18.96
CA ALA A 43 -13.21 17.03 -18.67
C ALA A 43 -12.62 15.68 -19.09
N ILE A 44 -13.32 14.57 -18.79
CA ILE A 44 -12.96 13.20 -19.19
C ILE A 44 -12.86 13.07 -20.71
N THR A 45 -13.86 13.55 -21.45
CA THR A 45 -13.83 13.48 -22.93
C THR A 45 -12.72 14.34 -23.54
N ALA A 46 -12.25 15.36 -22.83
CA ALA A 46 -11.09 16.16 -23.20
C ALA A 46 -9.75 15.58 -22.69
N GLY A 47 -9.74 14.42 -22.04
CA GLY A 47 -8.55 13.79 -21.45
C GLY A 47 -8.01 14.48 -20.20
N ARG A 48 -8.76 15.44 -19.62
CA ARG A 48 -8.37 16.21 -18.43
C ARG A 48 -8.86 15.51 -17.16
N TRP A 49 -8.27 14.37 -16.85
CA TRP A 49 -8.69 13.51 -15.75
C TRP A 49 -8.54 14.15 -14.37
N GLN A 50 -7.47 14.93 -14.14
CA GLN A 50 -7.26 15.64 -12.87
C GLN A 50 -8.32 16.72 -12.65
N ASP A 51 -8.69 17.46 -13.69
CA ASP A 51 -9.77 18.45 -13.62
C ASP A 51 -11.11 17.78 -13.30
N ALA A 52 -11.37 16.62 -13.92
CA ALA A 52 -12.56 15.82 -13.63
C ALA A 52 -12.60 15.39 -12.16
N GLU A 53 -11.47 14.93 -11.61
CA GLU A 53 -11.38 14.56 -10.19
C GLU A 53 -11.64 15.76 -9.27
N SER A 54 -11.07 16.93 -9.60
CA SER A 54 -11.29 18.16 -8.83
C SER A 54 -12.76 18.59 -8.82
N LEU A 55 -13.42 18.56 -9.99
CA LEU A 55 -14.85 18.88 -10.10
C LEU A 55 -15.72 17.91 -9.29
N LEU A 56 -15.43 16.61 -9.34
CA LEU A 56 -16.18 15.59 -8.59
C LEU A 56 -15.93 15.70 -7.08
N LYS A 57 -14.72 16.07 -6.65
CA LYS A 57 -14.41 16.39 -5.25
C LYS A 57 -15.15 17.63 -4.76
N GLN A 58 -15.27 18.67 -5.59
CA GLN A 58 -16.06 19.87 -5.25
C GLN A 58 -17.55 19.55 -5.10
N GLY A 59 -18.07 18.59 -5.87
CA GLY A 59 -19.44 18.11 -5.77
C GLY A 59 -19.69 17.08 -4.65
N ALA A 60 -18.70 16.74 -3.82
CA ALA A 60 -18.80 15.64 -2.84
C ALA A 60 -19.91 15.85 -1.80
N ASP A 61 -20.24 17.10 -1.47
CA ASP A 61 -21.34 17.43 -0.55
C ASP A 61 -22.71 16.94 -1.06
N PHE A 62 -22.84 16.73 -2.37
CA PHE A 62 -24.04 16.23 -3.04
C PHE A 62 -24.01 14.71 -3.29
N SER A 63 -23.07 13.99 -2.69
CA SER A 63 -22.90 12.54 -2.86
C SER A 63 -24.06 11.70 -2.31
N ASN A 64 -24.89 12.26 -1.43
CA ASN A 64 -26.09 11.63 -0.86
C ASN A 64 -27.32 11.73 -1.78
N VAL A 65 -27.29 12.56 -2.83
CA VAL A 65 -28.40 12.75 -3.77
C VAL A 65 -28.13 12.18 -5.16
N SER A 66 -26.89 11.79 -5.49
CA SER A 66 -26.51 11.22 -6.78
C SER A 66 -25.46 10.10 -6.66
N SER A 67 -25.83 8.90 -7.10
CA SER A 67 -24.88 7.77 -7.23
C SER A 67 -23.87 8.00 -8.35
N ASP A 68 -24.28 8.64 -9.44
CA ASP A 68 -23.44 8.89 -10.61
C ASP A 68 -22.20 9.73 -10.26
N LEU A 69 -22.33 10.69 -9.33
CA LEU A 69 -21.23 11.53 -8.87
C LEU A 69 -20.14 10.70 -8.18
N SER A 70 -20.52 9.85 -7.24
CA SER A 70 -19.59 9.00 -6.51
C SER A 70 -19.02 7.89 -7.40
N TYR A 71 -19.82 7.34 -8.31
CA TYR A 71 -19.34 6.36 -9.30
C TYR A 71 -18.31 6.97 -10.26
N LEU A 72 -18.56 8.17 -10.79
CA LEU A 72 -17.59 8.85 -11.65
C LEU A 72 -16.33 9.21 -10.89
N LEU A 73 -16.42 9.59 -9.61
CA LEU A 73 -15.25 9.83 -8.78
C LEU A 73 -14.41 8.57 -8.65
N ALA A 74 -15.04 7.41 -8.41
CA ALA A 74 -14.36 6.13 -8.38
C ALA A 74 -13.69 5.80 -9.72
N LEU A 75 -14.41 5.96 -10.84
CA LEU A 75 -13.88 5.71 -12.18
C LEU A 75 -12.66 6.58 -12.49
N VAL A 76 -12.73 7.88 -12.19
CA VAL A 76 -11.62 8.82 -12.40
C VAL A 76 -10.44 8.48 -11.50
N ARG A 77 -10.68 8.17 -10.22
CA ARG A 77 -9.61 7.75 -9.29
C ARG A 77 -8.92 6.47 -9.76
N PHE A 78 -9.70 5.49 -10.22
CA PHE A 78 -9.17 4.25 -10.77
C PHE A 78 -8.32 4.51 -12.01
N GLN A 79 -8.78 5.38 -12.92
CA GLN A 79 -8.03 5.79 -14.11
C GLN A 79 -6.76 6.59 -13.81
N LEU A 80 -6.77 7.38 -12.74
CA LEU A 80 -5.63 8.17 -12.26
C LEU A 80 -4.67 7.39 -11.36
N GLU A 81 -4.84 6.07 -11.25
CA GLU A 81 -4.05 5.18 -10.40
C GLU A 81 -3.95 5.68 -8.94
N GLN A 82 -5.04 6.27 -8.43
CA GLN A 82 -5.15 6.67 -7.02
C GLN A 82 -5.24 5.45 -6.10
N PRO A 83 -4.96 5.60 -4.79
CA PRO A 83 -5.04 4.48 -3.84
C PRO A 83 -6.38 3.75 -3.91
N VAL A 84 -6.34 2.43 -4.02
CA VAL A 84 -7.54 1.62 -4.34
C VAL A 84 -8.61 1.73 -3.26
N GLY A 85 -8.22 1.92 -2.00
CA GLY A 85 -9.15 2.21 -0.90
C GLY A 85 -10.07 3.40 -1.20
N SER A 86 -9.54 4.47 -1.80
CA SER A 86 -10.34 5.66 -2.16
C SER A 86 -11.32 5.42 -3.31
N VAL A 87 -11.04 4.45 -4.17
CA VAL A 87 -11.94 3.98 -5.24
C VAL A 87 -13.08 3.19 -4.63
N LEU A 88 -12.76 2.22 -3.76
CA LEU A 88 -13.74 1.37 -3.09
C LEU A 88 -14.68 2.18 -2.17
N GLU A 89 -14.18 3.19 -1.48
CA GLU A 89 -15.00 4.12 -0.69
C GLU A 89 -16.01 4.87 -1.56
N ALA A 90 -15.58 5.42 -2.70
CA ALA A 90 -16.45 6.12 -3.61
C ALA A 90 -17.51 5.18 -4.24
N LEU A 91 -17.14 3.94 -4.56
CA LEU A 91 -18.08 2.91 -5.02
C LEU A 91 -19.10 2.53 -3.96
N ARG A 92 -18.67 2.36 -2.70
CA ARG A 92 -19.54 2.09 -1.57
C ARG A 92 -20.56 3.22 -1.39
N GLN A 93 -20.10 4.47 -1.46
CA GLN A 93 -20.98 5.64 -1.38
C GLN A 93 -22.00 5.67 -2.53
N ALA A 94 -21.57 5.38 -3.77
CA ALA A 94 -22.46 5.32 -4.92
C ALA A 94 -23.57 4.26 -4.74
N LYS A 95 -23.20 3.08 -4.26
CA LYS A 95 -24.12 1.96 -4.01
C LYS A 95 -25.06 2.22 -2.83
N MET A 96 -24.58 2.82 -1.75
CA MET A 96 -25.41 3.19 -0.59
C MET A 96 -26.45 4.26 -0.95
N THR A 97 -26.10 5.17 -1.86
CA THR A 97 -26.99 6.27 -2.28
C THR A 97 -28.13 5.76 -3.15
N ASP A 98 -27.86 4.79 -4.02
CA ASP A 98 -28.82 4.13 -4.93
C ASP A 98 -29.76 5.07 -5.71
N ARG A 99 -29.21 6.19 -6.21
CA ARG A 99 -29.90 7.19 -7.04
C ARG A 99 -29.14 7.36 -8.35
N TRP A 100 -29.33 6.39 -9.23
CA TRP A 100 -28.70 6.30 -10.55
C TRP A 100 -29.50 7.05 -11.62
N GLN A 101 -28.84 7.78 -12.51
CA GLN A 101 -29.49 8.40 -13.69
C GLN A 101 -28.81 8.02 -15.00
N ARG A 102 -27.47 8.00 -15.01
CA ARG A 102 -26.66 7.71 -16.20
C ARG A 102 -25.96 6.35 -16.12
N TYR A 103 -25.63 5.91 -14.91
CA TYR A 103 -24.92 4.65 -14.67
C TYR A 103 -25.81 3.65 -13.95
N THR A 104 -25.26 2.49 -13.60
CA THR A 104 -26.02 1.45 -12.89
C THR A 104 -25.21 0.84 -11.76
N ALA A 105 -25.92 0.23 -10.81
CA ALA A 105 -25.30 -0.51 -9.71
C ALA A 105 -24.45 -1.70 -10.22
N GLU A 106 -24.83 -2.31 -11.35
CA GLU A 106 -24.04 -3.36 -12.01
C GLU A 106 -22.71 -2.81 -12.53
N ALA A 107 -22.71 -1.65 -13.21
CA ALA A 107 -21.48 -1.02 -13.67
C ALA A 107 -20.54 -0.67 -12.51
N ALA A 108 -21.09 -0.19 -11.39
CA ALA A 108 -20.34 0.03 -10.16
C ALA A 108 -19.78 -1.27 -9.57
N SER A 109 -20.52 -2.38 -9.65
CA SER A 109 -20.08 -3.69 -9.16
C SER A 109 -18.99 -4.31 -10.05
N VAL A 110 -19.04 -4.08 -11.37
CA VAL A 110 -17.95 -4.48 -12.28
C VAL A 110 -16.67 -3.69 -11.97
N LEU A 111 -16.76 -2.38 -11.76
CA LEU A 111 -15.59 -1.56 -11.38
C LEU A 111 -15.05 -1.93 -9.99
N GLU A 112 -15.94 -2.24 -9.03
CA GLU A 112 -15.55 -2.76 -7.72
C GLU A 112 -14.78 -4.08 -7.86
N ALA A 113 -15.29 -5.02 -8.65
CA ALA A 113 -14.60 -6.28 -8.90
C ALA A 113 -13.21 -6.08 -9.51
N GLN A 114 -13.05 -5.12 -10.43
CA GLN A 114 -11.74 -4.77 -10.99
C GLN A 114 -10.77 -4.24 -9.94
N ALA A 115 -11.23 -3.31 -9.08
CA ALA A 115 -10.44 -2.78 -7.98
C ALA A 115 -10.06 -3.86 -6.95
N LEU A 116 -11.01 -4.75 -6.61
CA LEU A 116 -10.76 -5.87 -5.69
C LEU A 116 -9.80 -6.91 -6.29
N ILE A 117 -9.88 -7.18 -7.60
CA ILE A 117 -8.92 -8.05 -8.30
C ILE A 117 -7.51 -7.46 -8.21
N GLN A 118 -7.36 -6.15 -8.42
CA GLN A 118 -6.07 -5.47 -8.26
C GLN A 118 -5.55 -5.62 -6.83
N MET A 119 -6.39 -5.48 -5.80
CA MET A 119 -5.97 -5.70 -4.41
C MET A 119 -5.82 -7.18 -4.00
N ARG A 120 -5.89 -8.12 -4.95
CA ARG A 120 -5.89 -9.58 -4.70
C ARG A 120 -7.01 -10.06 -3.77
N GLN A 121 -8.08 -9.28 -3.63
CA GLN A 121 -9.28 -9.63 -2.86
C GLN A 121 -10.25 -10.47 -3.72
N PHE A 122 -9.74 -11.58 -4.25
CA PHE A 122 -10.39 -12.43 -5.25
C PHE A 122 -11.75 -12.98 -4.80
N ASP A 123 -11.87 -13.40 -3.54
CA ASP A 123 -13.12 -13.96 -3.02
C ASP A 123 -14.22 -12.89 -2.96
N GLN A 124 -13.87 -11.66 -2.53
CA GLN A 124 -14.81 -10.53 -2.52
C GLN A 124 -15.18 -10.12 -3.95
N ALA A 125 -14.21 -10.10 -4.87
CA ALA A 125 -14.45 -9.82 -6.28
C ALA A 125 -15.43 -10.86 -6.88
N LEU A 126 -15.23 -12.16 -6.63
CA LEU A 126 -16.16 -13.20 -7.09
C LEU A 126 -17.56 -13.03 -6.51
N GLN A 127 -17.67 -12.73 -5.21
CA GLN A 127 -18.97 -12.48 -4.56
C GLN A 127 -19.70 -11.29 -5.20
N SER A 128 -18.98 -10.21 -5.52
CA SER A 128 -19.56 -9.04 -6.20
C SER A 128 -20.05 -9.34 -7.63
N LEU A 129 -19.40 -10.29 -8.32
CA LEU A 129 -19.73 -10.68 -9.70
C LEU A 129 -20.84 -11.74 -9.79
N GLN A 130 -21.04 -12.57 -8.77
CA GLN A 130 -22.03 -13.66 -8.77
C GLN A 130 -23.48 -13.26 -9.09
N PRO A 131 -24.03 -12.16 -8.54
CA PRO A 131 -25.43 -11.79 -8.81
C PRO A 131 -25.63 -11.13 -10.19
N LEU A 132 -24.55 -10.79 -10.89
CA LEU A 132 -24.62 -10.05 -12.16
C LEU A 132 -24.97 -10.96 -13.34
N PHE A 133 -25.57 -10.37 -14.37
CA PHE A 133 -25.80 -11.06 -15.65
C PHE A 133 -24.44 -11.52 -16.25
N PRO A 134 -24.33 -12.76 -16.77
CA PRO A 134 -23.08 -13.33 -17.27
C PRO A 134 -22.65 -12.78 -18.64
N SER A 135 -22.47 -11.46 -18.73
CA SER A 135 -21.91 -10.77 -19.89
C SER A 135 -20.46 -11.18 -20.17
N ALA A 136 -19.94 -10.79 -21.34
CA ALA A 136 -18.54 -11.04 -21.68
C ALA A 136 -17.58 -10.48 -20.62
N ASP A 137 -17.84 -9.27 -20.10
CA ASP A 137 -16.97 -8.63 -19.09
C ASP A 137 -17.00 -9.36 -17.75
N VAL A 138 -18.20 -9.75 -17.27
CA VAL A 138 -18.34 -10.52 -16.03
C VAL A 138 -17.62 -11.87 -16.16
N ARG A 139 -17.79 -12.55 -17.30
CA ARG A 139 -17.12 -13.83 -17.58
C ARG A 139 -15.61 -13.69 -17.70
N PHE A 140 -15.14 -12.61 -18.32
CA PHE A 140 -13.73 -12.30 -18.43
C PHE A 140 -13.10 -12.08 -17.05
N LEU A 141 -13.73 -11.30 -16.18
CA LEU A 141 -13.25 -11.08 -14.81
C LEU A 141 -13.26 -12.37 -13.99
N GLN A 142 -14.31 -13.20 -14.08
CA GLN A 142 -14.34 -14.51 -13.43
C GLN A 142 -13.18 -15.42 -13.88
N LEU A 143 -12.90 -15.47 -15.18
CA LEU A 143 -11.75 -16.21 -15.70
C LEU A 143 -10.43 -15.63 -15.25
N LYS A 144 -10.29 -14.30 -15.24
CA LYS A 144 -9.09 -13.62 -14.77
C LYS A 144 -8.81 -14.00 -13.31
N ILE A 145 -9.81 -13.98 -12.45
CA ILE A 145 -9.69 -14.43 -11.05
C ILE A 145 -9.21 -15.89 -10.99
N PHE A 146 -9.82 -16.82 -11.74
CA PHE A 146 -9.37 -18.22 -11.73
C PHE A 146 -7.95 -18.41 -12.26
N ALA A 147 -7.52 -17.59 -13.22
CA ALA A 147 -6.14 -17.59 -13.71
C ALA A 147 -5.17 -17.12 -12.61
N LEU A 148 -5.48 -16.00 -11.95
CA LEU A 148 -4.65 -15.42 -10.88
C LEU A 148 -4.56 -16.33 -9.64
N GLN A 149 -5.66 -16.98 -9.26
CA GLN A 149 -5.68 -17.96 -8.18
C GLN A 149 -5.11 -19.33 -8.58
N ASN A 150 -4.67 -19.50 -9.84
CA ASN A 150 -4.12 -20.73 -10.39
C ASN A 150 -5.10 -21.93 -10.30
N TYR A 151 -6.39 -21.68 -10.43
CA TYR A 151 -7.44 -22.71 -10.42
C TYR A 151 -7.69 -23.27 -11.83
N GLN A 152 -6.67 -23.91 -12.41
CA GLN A 152 -6.67 -24.41 -13.79
C GLN A 152 -7.92 -25.21 -14.17
N GLY A 153 -8.40 -26.13 -13.31
CA GLY A 153 -9.58 -26.95 -13.62
C GLY A 153 -10.88 -26.14 -13.74
N GLN A 154 -11.05 -25.10 -12.92
CA GLN A 154 -12.21 -24.18 -12.99
C GLN A 154 -12.05 -23.22 -14.17
N PHE A 155 -10.83 -22.74 -14.40
CA PHE A 155 -10.46 -21.91 -15.55
C PHE A 155 -10.80 -22.62 -16.86
N SER A 156 -10.24 -23.81 -17.14
CA SER A 156 -10.46 -24.52 -18.41
C SER A 156 -11.93 -24.88 -18.64
N ARG A 157 -12.65 -25.24 -17.56
CA ARG A 157 -14.10 -25.51 -17.65
C ARG A 157 -14.88 -24.28 -18.06
N LEU A 158 -14.69 -23.14 -17.38
CA LEU A 158 -15.39 -21.91 -17.73
C LEU A 158 -14.94 -21.41 -19.11
N PHE A 159 -13.65 -21.55 -19.42
CA PHE A 159 -13.08 -21.16 -20.71
C PHE A 159 -13.76 -21.87 -21.87
N SER A 160 -13.96 -23.20 -21.75
CA SER A 160 -14.63 -24.02 -22.77
C SER A 160 -16.06 -23.54 -23.11
N GLN A 161 -16.74 -22.90 -22.15
CA GLN A 161 -18.08 -22.34 -22.35
C GLN A 161 -18.01 -20.97 -23.02
N VAL A 162 -17.14 -20.07 -22.52
CA VAL A 162 -17.08 -18.69 -23.02
C VAL A 162 -16.49 -18.60 -24.41
N VAL A 163 -15.52 -19.45 -24.75
CA VAL A 163 -14.87 -19.42 -26.07
C VAL A 163 -15.86 -19.74 -27.19
N ASN A 164 -16.92 -20.49 -26.88
CA ASN A 164 -18.00 -20.78 -27.83
C ASN A 164 -19.12 -19.74 -27.79
N THR A 165 -19.35 -19.11 -26.64
CA THR A 165 -20.36 -18.05 -26.47
C THR A 165 -19.93 -16.73 -27.09
N TYR A 166 -18.64 -16.39 -26.95
CA TYR A 166 -18.03 -15.14 -27.43
C TYR A 166 -16.84 -15.45 -28.37
N PRO A 167 -17.08 -16.09 -29.54
CA PRO A 167 -16.02 -16.63 -30.39
C PRO A 167 -15.14 -15.59 -31.10
N LEU A 168 -15.53 -14.31 -31.08
CA LEU A 168 -14.84 -13.20 -31.72
C LEU A 168 -14.21 -12.22 -30.72
N ASP A 169 -14.32 -12.46 -29.42
CA ASP A 169 -13.72 -11.61 -28.39
C ASP A 169 -12.27 -12.07 -28.12
N PRO A 170 -11.25 -11.30 -28.56
CA PRO A 170 -9.85 -11.73 -28.48
C PRO A 170 -9.33 -11.78 -27.04
N ARG A 171 -9.95 -11.06 -26.10
CA ARG A 171 -9.52 -10.99 -24.69
C ARG A 171 -9.46 -12.36 -24.03
N PHE A 172 -10.40 -13.25 -24.39
CA PHE A 172 -10.38 -14.62 -23.86
C PHE A 172 -9.16 -15.40 -24.38
N ALA A 173 -8.84 -15.30 -25.66
CA ALA A 173 -7.68 -15.97 -26.23
C ALA A 173 -6.37 -15.43 -25.64
N GLU A 174 -6.27 -14.11 -25.48
CA GLU A 174 -5.16 -13.42 -24.83
C GLU A 174 -4.94 -13.93 -23.41
N LEU A 175 -6.00 -13.96 -22.59
CA LEU A 175 -5.95 -14.46 -21.21
C LEU A 175 -5.54 -15.93 -21.16
N TYR A 176 -6.07 -16.76 -22.08
CA TYR A 176 -5.72 -18.17 -22.14
C TYR A 176 -4.25 -18.39 -22.48
N PHE A 177 -3.75 -17.75 -23.55
CA PHE A 177 -2.36 -17.90 -23.96
C PHE A 177 -1.40 -17.40 -22.88
N SER A 178 -1.71 -16.25 -22.26
CA SER A 178 -0.90 -15.68 -21.18
C SER A 178 -0.85 -16.60 -19.97
N TYR A 179 -2.00 -17.13 -19.53
CA TYR A 179 -2.09 -18.03 -18.39
C TYR A 179 -1.41 -19.39 -18.64
N MET A 180 -1.58 -19.96 -19.84
CA MET A 180 -1.15 -21.33 -20.14
C MET A 180 0.30 -21.45 -20.61
N LYS A 181 0.98 -20.35 -20.96
CA LYS A 181 2.32 -20.34 -21.59
C LYS A 181 3.35 -21.16 -20.81
N ASP A 182 3.32 -21.08 -19.49
CA ASP A 182 4.27 -21.74 -18.58
C ASP A 182 3.63 -22.87 -17.75
N LYS A 183 2.42 -23.33 -18.11
CA LYS A 183 1.67 -24.36 -17.36
C LYS A 183 1.79 -25.73 -17.98
N VAL A 184 1.68 -26.76 -17.14
CA VAL A 184 1.48 -28.13 -17.61
C VAL A 184 0.03 -28.25 -18.12
N PRO A 185 -0.19 -28.65 -19.38
CA PRO A 185 -1.53 -28.74 -19.94
C PRO A 185 -2.33 -29.87 -19.29
N GLY A 186 -3.58 -29.58 -18.94
CA GLY A 186 -4.58 -30.55 -18.50
C GLY A 186 -5.23 -31.29 -19.67
N SER A 187 -6.22 -32.14 -19.39
CA SER A 187 -6.85 -33.01 -20.41
C SER A 187 -7.64 -32.26 -21.49
N GLN A 188 -8.22 -31.10 -21.16
CA GLN A 188 -9.01 -30.28 -22.10
C GLN A 188 -8.16 -29.27 -22.89
N ASP A 189 -6.99 -28.92 -22.37
CA ASP A 189 -6.20 -27.80 -22.87
C ASP A 189 -5.64 -28.00 -24.29
N PRO A 190 -5.21 -29.20 -24.73
CA PRO A 190 -4.78 -29.42 -26.11
C PRO A 190 -5.87 -29.12 -27.15
N GLN A 191 -7.12 -29.46 -26.84
CA GLN A 191 -8.26 -29.19 -27.72
C GLN A 191 -8.57 -27.69 -27.77
N LEU A 192 -8.49 -27.01 -26.62
CA LEU A 192 -8.70 -25.56 -26.53
C LEU A 192 -7.60 -24.79 -27.28
N VAL A 193 -6.32 -25.19 -27.14
CA VAL A 193 -5.20 -24.61 -27.89
C VAL A 193 -5.43 -24.77 -29.40
N SER A 194 -5.76 -25.98 -29.85
CA SER A 194 -6.04 -26.24 -31.27
C SER A 194 -7.18 -25.37 -31.80
N LEU A 195 -8.26 -25.23 -31.03
CA LEU A 195 -9.38 -24.36 -31.38
C LEU A 195 -8.97 -22.88 -31.49
N LEU A 196 -8.19 -22.38 -30.53
CA LEU A 196 -7.71 -20.99 -30.55
C LEU A 196 -6.77 -20.73 -31.72
N LEU A 197 -5.84 -21.65 -32.01
CA LEU A 197 -4.94 -21.53 -33.16
C LEU A 197 -5.71 -21.54 -34.50
N GLN A 198 -6.76 -22.36 -34.63
CA GLN A 198 -7.62 -22.35 -35.81
C GLN A 198 -8.38 -21.01 -35.97
N ARG A 199 -8.75 -20.37 -34.86
CA ARG A 199 -9.46 -19.07 -34.86
C ARG A 199 -8.54 -17.86 -34.91
N LEU A 200 -7.25 -18.05 -34.65
CA LEU A 200 -6.24 -16.99 -34.62
C LEU A 200 -6.29 -16.06 -35.85
N PRO A 201 -6.46 -16.55 -37.10
CA PRO A 201 -6.54 -15.68 -38.28
C PRO A 201 -7.70 -14.68 -38.27
N ALA A 202 -8.80 -15.00 -37.57
CA ALA A 202 -9.93 -14.09 -37.40
C ALA A 202 -9.70 -13.14 -36.21
N LEU A 203 -9.24 -13.68 -35.08
CA LEU A 203 -9.01 -12.91 -33.86
C LEU A 203 -7.90 -11.86 -34.03
N GLN A 204 -6.83 -12.19 -34.77
CA GLN A 204 -5.71 -11.28 -35.01
C GLN A 204 -6.08 -10.03 -35.85
N LYS A 205 -7.25 -10.03 -36.50
CA LYS A 205 -7.75 -8.84 -37.20
C LYS A 205 -8.22 -7.77 -36.23
N THR A 206 -8.72 -8.18 -35.06
CA THR A 206 -9.14 -7.29 -33.99
C THR A 206 -7.97 -6.95 -33.08
N ASP A 207 -7.16 -7.95 -32.73
CA ASP A 207 -5.96 -7.77 -31.90
C ASP A 207 -4.74 -8.45 -32.55
N PRO A 208 -3.92 -7.68 -33.30
CA PRO A 208 -2.73 -8.20 -33.98
C PRO A 208 -1.67 -8.79 -33.03
N GLN A 209 -1.65 -8.41 -31.75
CA GLN A 209 -0.64 -8.90 -30.79
C GLN A 209 -0.89 -10.34 -30.36
N LEU A 210 -2.13 -10.85 -30.53
CA LEU A 210 -2.50 -12.20 -30.16
C LEU A 210 -1.62 -13.28 -30.82
N SER A 211 -1.15 -13.03 -32.03
CA SER A 211 -0.27 -13.95 -32.75
C SER A 211 1.08 -14.13 -32.07
N LEU A 212 1.57 -13.11 -31.35
CA LEU A 212 2.79 -13.23 -30.55
C LEU A 212 2.57 -14.11 -29.31
N LEU A 213 1.44 -13.95 -28.63
CA LEU A 213 1.09 -14.75 -27.46
C LEU A 213 0.87 -16.22 -27.83
N ALA A 214 0.44 -16.49 -29.05
CA ALA A 214 0.26 -17.85 -29.57
C ALA A 214 1.58 -18.57 -29.91
N VAL A 215 2.69 -17.85 -30.13
CA VAL A 215 3.99 -18.42 -30.56
C VAL A 215 4.44 -19.64 -29.73
N PRO A 216 4.38 -19.63 -28.39
CA PRO A 216 4.78 -20.79 -27.58
C PRO A 216 3.97 -22.06 -27.84
N PHE A 217 2.74 -21.91 -28.35
CA PHE A 217 1.81 -23.01 -28.62
C PHE A 217 1.89 -23.54 -30.05
N ILE A 218 2.60 -22.84 -30.94
CA ILE A 218 2.82 -23.25 -32.33
C ILE A 218 3.98 -24.25 -32.37
N GLN A 219 3.75 -25.40 -33.02
CA GLN A 219 4.74 -26.47 -33.10
C GLN A 219 5.82 -26.22 -34.16
N ASP A 220 5.46 -25.58 -35.29
CA ASP A 220 6.41 -25.29 -36.36
C ASP A 220 7.36 -24.14 -35.98
N ILE A 221 8.64 -24.48 -35.85
CA ILE A 221 9.71 -23.53 -35.51
C ILE A 221 9.83 -22.42 -36.57
N SER A 222 9.67 -22.76 -37.84
CA SER A 222 9.79 -21.81 -38.96
C SER A 222 8.64 -20.81 -38.94
N GLU A 223 7.43 -21.29 -38.62
CA GLU A 223 6.26 -20.43 -38.45
C GLU A 223 6.44 -19.48 -37.26
N ARG A 224 6.90 -19.98 -36.11
CA ARG A 224 7.21 -19.14 -34.94
C ARG A 224 8.22 -18.05 -35.28
N ARG A 225 9.30 -18.40 -35.98
CA ARG A 225 10.33 -17.44 -36.43
C ARG A 225 9.72 -16.39 -37.35
N ARG A 226 8.94 -16.81 -38.36
CA ARG A 226 8.28 -15.90 -39.31
C ARG A 226 7.36 -14.90 -38.61
N ILE A 227 6.60 -15.33 -37.60
CA ILE A 227 5.71 -14.44 -36.84
C ILE A 227 6.51 -13.35 -36.13
N ILE A 228 7.59 -13.73 -35.44
CA ILE A 228 8.47 -12.78 -34.74
C ILE A 228 9.17 -11.84 -35.73
N GLU A 229 9.73 -12.37 -36.82
CA GLU A 229 10.40 -11.59 -37.87
C GLU A 229 9.43 -10.57 -38.51
N ALA A 230 8.19 -10.98 -38.80
CA ALA A 230 7.17 -10.10 -39.36
C ALA A 230 6.75 -8.99 -38.38
N TYR A 231 6.69 -9.29 -37.08
CA TYR A 231 6.39 -8.31 -36.05
C TYR A 231 7.53 -7.28 -35.89
N LEU A 232 8.78 -7.73 -35.91
CA LEU A 232 9.95 -6.83 -35.86
C LEU A 232 10.11 -5.98 -37.12
N ALA A 233 9.79 -6.53 -38.29
CA ALA A 233 9.84 -5.80 -39.56
C ALA A 233 8.87 -4.59 -39.62
N GLN A 234 7.84 -4.59 -38.78
CA GLN A 234 6.90 -3.46 -38.63
C GLN A 234 7.43 -2.36 -37.69
N GLY A 235 8.63 -2.53 -37.12
CA GLY A 235 9.23 -1.58 -36.17
C GLY A 235 8.61 -1.65 -34.77
N ASN A 236 7.93 -2.74 -34.44
CA ASN A 236 7.33 -2.92 -33.13
C ASN A 236 8.39 -3.16 -32.03
N ASP A 237 7.98 -2.97 -30.78
CA ASP A 237 8.86 -3.12 -29.62
C ASP A 237 9.35 -4.56 -29.46
N LEU A 238 10.67 -4.76 -29.40
CA LEU A 238 11.32 -6.05 -29.17
C LEU A 238 11.10 -6.60 -27.74
N LEU A 239 10.90 -5.74 -26.73
CA LEU A 239 10.92 -6.14 -25.32
C LEU A 239 9.93 -7.27 -24.96
N PRO A 240 8.65 -7.25 -25.40
CA PRO A 240 7.66 -8.29 -25.07
C PRO A 240 8.00 -9.68 -25.60
N ILE A 241 8.84 -9.77 -26.63
CA ILE A 241 9.21 -11.01 -27.34
C ILE A 241 10.70 -11.33 -27.24
N LEU A 242 11.46 -10.55 -26.46
CA LEU A 242 12.92 -10.53 -26.50
C LEU A 242 13.53 -11.90 -26.18
N SER A 243 13.01 -12.57 -25.15
CA SER A 243 13.43 -13.93 -24.78
C SER A 243 13.13 -14.95 -25.88
N GLU A 244 11.93 -14.91 -26.47
CA GLU A 244 11.53 -15.85 -27.51
C GLU A 244 12.31 -15.61 -28.80
N ALA A 245 12.54 -14.35 -29.18
CA ALA A 245 13.34 -13.95 -30.33
C ALA A 245 14.80 -14.40 -30.18
N LEU A 246 15.40 -14.23 -29.00
CA LEU A 246 16.75 -14.70 -28.72
C LEU A 246 16.84 -16.23 -28.76
N ASN A 247 15.91 -16.92 -28.08
CA ASN A 247 15.88 -18.39 -28.05
C ASN A 247 15.71 -19.00 -29.45
N LEU A 248 14.88 -18.38 -30.30
CA LEU A 248 14.67 -18.82 -31.68
C LEU A 248 15.80 -18.41 -32.63
N GLY A 249 16.75 -17.58 -32.19
CA GLY A 249 17.85 -17.07 -33.03
C GLY A 249 17.37 -16.10 -34.11
N VAL A 250 16.34 -15.31 -33.82
CA VAL A 250 15.88 -14.20 -34.66
C VAL A 250 16.74 -12.94 -34.42
N ILE A 251 17.20 -12.76 -33.18
CA ILE A 251 18.16 -11.74 -32.78
C ILE A 251 19.42 -12.41 -32.20
N ASP A 252 20.53 -11.68 -32.17
CA ASP A 252 21.76 -12.11 -31.51
C ASP A 252 21.82 -11.63 -30.04
N GLU A 253 22.78 -12.19 -29.29
CA GLU A 253 22.98 -11.88 -27.87
C GLU A 253 23.29 -10.39 -27.61
N PRO A 254 24.18 -9.72 -28.37
CA PRO A 254 24.43 -8.29 -28.19
C PRO A 254 23.20 -7.41 -28.42
N THR A 255 22.36 -7.71 -29.41
CA THR A 255 21.11 -6.98 -29.64
C THR A 255 20.16 -7.12 -28.45
N ALA A 256 20.02 -8.34 -27.90
CA ALA A 256 19.18 -8.57 -26.73
C ALA A 256 19.67 -7.79 -25.50
N ILE A 257 20.99 -7.77 -25.25
CA ILE A 257 21.58 -7.06 -24.11
C ILE A 257 21.37 -5.55 -24.23
N ASN A 258 21.64 -4.96 -25.40
CA ASN A 258 21.43 -3.52 -25.62
C ASN A 258 19.95 -3.14 -25.50
N ALA A 259 19.06 -3.94 -26.09
CA ALA A 259 17.63 -3.70 -26.01
C ALA A 259 17.08 -3.76 -24.58
N LEU A 260 17.71 -4.51 -23.67
CA LEU A 260 17.42 -4.43 -22.24
C LEU A 260 18.02 -3.17 -21.63
N ALA A 261 19.32 -2.93 -21.80
CA ALA A 261 20.04 -1.83 -21.15
C ALA A 261 19.48 -0.43 -21.50
N ASP A 262 18.91 -0.25 -22.68
CA ASP A 262 18.34 1.03 -23.15
C ASP A 262 16.94 1.32 -22.58
N ARG A 263 16.34 0.39 -21.84
CA ARG A 263 14.98 0.53 -21.31
C ARG A 263 14.94 1.24 -19.98
N GLN A 264 13.92 2.08 -19.82
CA GLN A 264 13.65 2.77 -18.56
C GLN A 264 12.96 1.90 -17.51
N ARG A 265 12.29 0.82 -17.92
CA ARG A 265 11.61 -0.12 -17.02
C ARG A 265 11.75 -1.55 -17.55
N ILE A 266 12.23 -2.45 -16.71
CA ILE A 266 12.50 -3.85 -17.06
C ILE A 266 12.05 -4.75 -15.91
N SER A 267 11.50 -5.93 -16.20
CA SER A 267 11.23 -6.91 -15.15
C SER A 267 12.48 -7.72 -14.79
N VAL A 268 12.64 -8.05 -13.51
CA VAL A 268 13.76 -8.86 -13.03
C VAL A 268 13.73 -10.27 -13.63
N GLU A 269 12.54 -10.82 -13.89
CA GLU A 269 12.37 -12.13 -14.51
C GLU A 269 12.88 -12.13 -15.95
N LEU A 270 12.65 -11.06 -16.71
CA LEU A 270 13.16 -10.94 -18.07
C LEU A 270 14.68 -10.88 -18.08
N LEU A 271 15.29 -10.10 -17.18
CA LEU A 271 16.75 -10.03 -17.02
C LEU A 271 17.34 -11.41 -16.70
N ARG A 272 16.76 -12.09 -15.70
CA ARG A 272 17.16 -13.45 -15.30
C ARG A 272 17.00 -14.44 -16.47
N LYS A 273 15.88 -14.40 -17.19
CA LYS A 273 15.60 -15.29 -18.34
C LYS A 273 16.61 -15.08 -19.48
N VAL A 274 16.89 -13.83 -19.85
CA VAL A 274 17.86 -13.51 -20.90
C VAL A 274 19.27 -13.90 -20.49
N TRP A 275 19.67 -13.64 -19.24
CA TRP A 275 20.95 -14.09 -18.71
C TRP A 275 21.17 -15.59 -18.87
N THR A 276 20.15 -16.41 -18.58
CA THR A 276 20.26 -17.88 -18.76
C THR A 276 20.34 -18.34 -20.21
N GLN A 277 20.00 -17.48 -21.17
CA GLN A 277 20.05 -17.77 -22.60
C GLN A 277 21.36 -17.34 -23.27
N LEU A 278 22.19 -16.52 -22.58
CA LEU A 278 23.51 -16.14 -23.06
C LEU A 278 24.44 -17.35 -23.07
N ARG A 279 25.19 -17.54 -24.15
CA ARG A 279 26.03 -18.75 -24.36
C ARG A 279 27.52 -18.46 -24.31
N THR A 280 27.93 -17.20 -24.39
CA THR A 280 29.33 -16.82 -24.54
C THR A 280 29.81 -15.94 -23.38
N ASP A 281 31.08 -16.13 -22.97
CA ASP A 281 31.73 -15.27 -21.97
C ASP A 281 31.75 -13.79 -22.39
N ALA A 282 31.84 -13.53 -23.71
CA ALA A 282 31.81 -12.18 -24.25
C ALA A 282 30.46 -11.50 -23.98
N SER A 283 29.34 -12.22 -24.13
CA SER A 283 28.01 -11.70 -23.83
C SER A 283 27.77 -11.49 -22.33
N HIS A 284 28.28 -12.39 -21.47
CA HIS A 284 28.22 -12.18 -20.02
C HIS A 284 28.99 -10.92 -19.58
N ARG A 285 30.17 -10.67 -20.17
CA ARG A 285 30.93 -9.43 -19.93
C ARG A 285 30.20 -8.20 -20.45
N LEU A 286 29.67 -8.24 -21.67
CA LEU A 286 28.91 -7.13 -22.24
C LEU A 286 27.68 -6.79 -21.38
N PHE A 287 26.97 -7.82 -20.88
CA PHE A 287 25.87 -7.62 -19.94
C PHE A 287 26.35 -6.92 -18.67
N SER A 288 27.43 -7.41 -18.04
CA SER A 288 27.99 -6.79 -16.84
C SER A 288 28.36 -5.31 -17.07
N GLU A 289 29.08 -5.01 -18.14
CA GLU A 289 29.49 -3.65 -18.49
C GLU A 289 28.30 -2.70 -18.68
N LYS A 290 27.26 -3.15 -19.39
CA LYS A 290 26.05 -2.34 -19.63
C LYS A 290 25.28 -2.07 -18.35
N PHE A 291 25.10 -3.10 -17.52
CA PHE A 291 24.33 -2.97 -16.28
C PHE A 291 25.10 -2.30 -15.14
N ALA A 292 26.43 -2.25 -15.19
CA ALA A 292 27.23 -1.47 -14.26
C ALA A 292 26.93 0.04 -14.30
N THR A 293 26.37 0.54 -15.42
CA THR A 293 25.99 1.95 -15.58
C THR A 293 24.49 2.16 -15.79
N TYR A 294 23.67 1.13 -15.57
CA TYR A 294 22.24 1.18 -15.85
C TYR A 294 21.52 2.27 -15.06
N SER A 295 20.61 2.98 -15.71
CA SER A 295 19.75 4.00 -15.10
C SER A 295 18.33 3.78 -15.57
N GLY A 296 17.42 3.54 -14.63
CA GLY A 296 16.05 3.12 -14.92
C GLY A 296 15.46 2.35 -13.75
N ARG A 297 14.33 1.68 -13.99
CA ARG A 297 13.59 0.92 -12.97
C ARG A 297 13.67 -0.57 -13.27
N ILE A 298 13.85 -1.38 -12.23
CA ILE A 298 13.70 -2.83 -12.30
C ILE A 298 12.55 -3.23 -11.40
N THR A 299 11.63 -4.04 -11.92
CA THR A 299 10.41 -4.43 -11.21
C THR A 299 10.30 -5.94 -11.03
N GLU A 300 9.64 -6.39 -9.96
CA GLU A 300 9.32 -7.80 -9.71
C GLU A 300 7.81 -7.93 -9.57
N ASP A 301 7.24 -8.90 -10.30
CA ASP A 301 5.84 -9.32 -10.24
C ASP A 301 5.85 -10.79 -9.80
N SER A 302 5.82 -10.97 -8.49
CA SER A 302 6.10 -12.23 -7.81
C SER A 302 5.02 -13.27 -8.05
N ASP A 303 3.77 -12.86 -8.22
CA ASP A 303 2.63 -13.75 -8.46
C ASP A 303 2.15 -13.76 -9.91
N LYS A 304 2.74 -12.94 -10.78
CA LYS A 304 2.52 -12.87 -12.23
C LYS A 304 1.11 -12.39 -12.57
N ASP A 305 0.56 -11.47 -11.79
CA ASP A 305 -0.75 -10.88 -12.04
C ASP A 305 -0.74 -9.68 -13.00
N GLY A 306 0.47 -9.27 -13.43
CA GLY A 306 0.71 -8.15 -14.34
C GLY A 306 0.97 -6.83 -13.63
N ILE A 307 0.93 -6.79 -12.30
CA ILE A 307 1.21 -5.62 -11.47
C ILE A 307 2.44 -5.95 -10.62
N SER A 308 3.41 -5.05 -10.59
CA SER A 308 4.65 -5.29 -9.84
C SER A 308 4.49 -4.89 -8.38
N GLU A 309 4.83 -5.78 -7.44
CA GLU A 309 4.91 -5.45 -6.01
C GLU A 309 6.19 -4.68 -5.71
N VAL A 310 7.28 -5.03 -6.39
CA VAL A 310 8.59 -4.44 -6.14
C VAL A 310 8.96 -3.49 -7.27
N ILE A 311 9.41 -2.30 -6.91
CA ILE A 311 10.02 -1.34 -7.82
C ILE A 311 11.35 -0.89 -7.22
N VAL A 312 12.42 -1.03 -8.00
CA VAL A 312 13.76 -0.59 -7.61
C VAL A 312 14.27 0.40 -8.64
N GLU A 313 14.63 1.60 -8.20
CA GLU A 313 15.15 2.65 -9.07
C GLU A 313 16.67 2.68 -9.03
N TYR A 314 17.28 2.82 -10.20
CA TYR A 314 18.73 2.84 -10.39
C TYR A 314 19.18 4.11 -11.08
N GLN A 315 20.37 4.57 -10.71
CA GLN A 315 21.11 5.61 -11.40
C GLN A 315 22.60 5.24 -11.44
N HIS A 316 23.14 5.14 -12.65
CA HIS A 316 24.52 4.73 -12.92
C HIS A 316 24.92 3.44 -12.19
N GLY A 317 24.07 2.42 -12.24
CA GLY A 317 24.26 1.11 -11.60
C GLY A 317 24.06 1.10 -10.08
N ARG A 318 23.66 2.23 -9.49
CA ARG A 318 23.43 2.37 -8.03
C ARG A 318 21.95 2.42 -7.72
N ILE A 319 21.55 1.75 -6.65
CA ILE A 319 20.17 1.79 -6.16
C ILE A 319 19.92 3.17 -5.54
N LEU A 320 18.80 3.79 -5.90
CA LEU A 320 18.29 5.02 -5.29
C LEU A 320 17.15 4.72 -4.32
N THR A 321 16.18 3.93 -4.76
CA THR A 321 14.98 3.62 -4.00
C THR A 321 14.59 2.15 -4.18
N TYR A 322 14.02 1.58 -3.13
CA TYR A 322 13.33 0.30 -3.13
C TYR A 322 11.91 0.54 -2.61
N GLN A 323 10.91 0.04 -3.33
CA GLN A 323 9.49 0.13 -2.98
C GLN A 323 8.89 -1.27 -3.03
N PHE A 324 8.05 -1.57 -2.05
CA PHE A 324 7.30 -2.82 -1.95
C PHE A 324 5.86 -2.52 -1.56
N ASP A 325 4.94 -2.83 -2.47
CA ASP A 325 3.49 -2.74 -2.34
C ASP A 325 2.92 -4.18 -2.44
N ALA A 326 2.73 -4.81 -1.29
CA ALA A 326 2.36 -6.20 -1.13
C ALA A 326 0.91 -6.48 -1.55
N ASN A 327 0.02 -5.51 -1.30
CA ASN A 327 -1.41 -5.64 -1.54
C ASN A 327 -1.87 -4.91 -2.82
N GLN A 328 -0.94 -4.28 -3.54
CA GLN A 328 -1.14 -3.55 -4.79
C GLN A 328 -2.15 -2.38 -4.69
N ASP A 329 -2.29 -1.80 -3.51
CA ASP A 329 -3.22 -0.71 -3.22
C ASP A 329 -2.66 0.69 -3.54
N LYS A 330 -1.42 0.74 -4.04
CA LYS A 330 -0.62 1.95 -4.36
C LYS A 330 -0.04 2.66 -3.14
N ILE A 331 0.04 2.00 -2.00
CA ILE A 331 0.70 2.47 -0.79
C ILE A 331 1.80 1.46 -0.44
N ASP A 332 3.06 1.88 -0.53
CA ASP A 332 4.19 0.99 -0.23
C ASP A 332 4.17 0.58 1.26
N GLU A 333 4.12 -0.72 1.56
CA GLU A 333 4.39 -1.22 2.91
C GLU A 333 5.84 -1.00 3.32
N ILE A 334 6.77 -1.06 2.36
CA ILE A 334 8.19 -0.78 2.61
C ILE A 334 8.71 0.13 1.52
N ARG A 335 9.25 1.28 1.92
CA ARG A 335 10.02 2.17 1.06
C ARG A 335 11.38 2.42 1.68
N VAL A 336 12.47 2.17 0.94
CA VAL A 336 13.84 2.44 1.41
C VAL A 336 14.57 3.36 0.46
N LEU A 337 15.22 4.38 1.03
CA LEU A 337 16.09 5.32 0.36
C LEU A 337 17.55 4.93 0.58
N PHE A 338 18.33 5.04 -0.49
CA PHE A 338 19.73 4.66 -0.51
C PHE A 338 20.61 5.90 -0.69
N ASP A 339 21.77 5.90 -0.05
CA ASP A 339 22.89 6.77 -0.40
C ASP A 339 24.09 5.91 -0.80
N GLN A 340 24.70 6.22 -1.94
CA GLN A 340 25.81 5.45 -2.51
C GLN A 340 25.58 3.92 -2.55
N SER A 341 24.36 3.48 -2.90
CA SER A 341 23.92 2.07 -2.89
C SER A 341 23.83 1.40 -1.52
N LEU A 342 23.90 2.16 -0.42
CA LEU A 342 23.68 1.66 0.94
C LEU A 342 22.35 2.19 1.49
N PRO A 343 21.51 1.33 2.10
CA PRO A 343 20.29 1.78 2.77
C PRO A 343 20.58 2.83 3.85
N GLN A 344 19.85 3.93 3.85
CA GLN A 344 19.98 5.02 4.82
C GLN A 344 18.70 5.24 5.63
N GLN A 345 17.56 5.28 4.94
CA GLN A 345 16.26 5.55 5.55
C GLN A 345 15.19 4.62 5.01
N GLY A 346 14.36 4.07 5.88
CA GLY A 346 13.24 3.19 5.53
C GLY A 346 11.93 3.70 6.12
N PHE A 347 10.85 3.59 5.37
CA PHE A 347 9.48 3.84 5.80
C PHE A 347 8.76 2.50 5.80
N ILE A 348 8.26 2.09 6.96
CA ILE A 348 7.61 0.80 7.18
C ILE A 348 6.17 1.06 7.60
N ALA A 349 5.23 0.75 6.72
CA ALA A 349 3.81 0.92 6.99
C ALA A 349 3.35 -0.03 8.12
N PRO A 350 2.32 0.37 8.88
CA PRO A 350 1.80 -0.48 9.95
C PRO A 350 1.09 -1.70 9.38
N TYR A 351 1.35 -2.87 9.96
CA TYR A 351 0.61 -4.11 9.73
C TYR A 351 0.33 -4.81 11.06
N GLU A 352 -0.90 -5.31 11.24
CA GLU A 352 -1.33 -6.14 12.38
C GLU A 352 -0.70 -5.78 13.76
N GLY A 353 -1.02 -4.60 14.27
CA GLY A 353 -0.54 -4.15 15.58
C GLY A 353 0.91 -3.67 15.62
N SER A 354 1.57 -3.49 14.45
CA SER A 354 2.81 -2.73 14.34
C SER A 354 2.54 -1.23 14.24
N LEU A 355 3.60 -0.45 14.45
CA LEU A 355 3.59 1.00 14.28
C LEU A 355 3.93 1.36 12.82
N ASP A 356 3.54 2.56 12.42
CA ASP A 356 4.13 3.27 11.29
C ASP A 356 5.50 3.80 11.74
N VAL A 357 6.57 3.29 11.14
CA VAL A 357 7.95 3.51 11.63
C VAL A 357 8.85 3.97 10.50
N GLN A 358 9.62 5.02 10.76
CA GLN A 358 10.80 5.33 9.97
C GLN A 358 12.04 4.77 10.64
N VAL A 359 12.86 4.06 9.88
CA VAL A 359 14.09 3.42 10.33
C VAL A 359 15.27 4.14 9.70
N TYR A 360 16.28 4.47 10.50
CA TYR A 360 17.51 5.10 10.05
C TYR A 360 18.68 4.16 10.32
N TRP A 361 19.46 3.83 9.30
CA TRP A 361 20.61 2.94 9.41
C TRP A 361 21.91 3.76 9.43
N ASP A 362 22.79 3.46 10.40
CA ASP A 362 24.19 3.94 10.35
C ASP A 362 24.98 3.05 9.38
N GLN A 363 24.97 1.74 9.64
CA GLN A 363 25.55 0.74 8.77
C GLN A 363 24.56 -0.41 8.59
N TYR A 364 23.95 -0.53 7.42
CA TYR A 364 23.01 -1.61 7.14
C TYR A 364 23.61 -3.00 7.44
N PRO A 365 22.94 -3.87 8.23
CA PRO A 365 21.56 -3.76 8.74
C PRO A 365 21.40 -3.15 10.15
N LEU A 366 22.46 -2.63 10.76
CA LEU A 366 22.44 -2.00 12.08
C LEU A 366 21.71 -0.65 12.04
N VAL A 367 20.75 -0.51 12.94
CA VAL A 367 19.88 0.67 13.04
C VAL A 367 20.51 1.69 13.97
N ASP A 368 20.55 2.94 13.54
CA ASP A 368 20.95 4.10 14.35
C ASP A 368 19.81 4.56 15.26
N HIS A 369 18.62 4.76 14.69
CA HIS A 369 17.40 5.07 15.43
C HIS A 369 16.14 4.76 14.61
N CYS A 370 15.01 4.69 15.30
CA CYS A 370 13.68 4.60 14.70
C CYS A 370 12.82 5.77 15.17
N THR A 371 11.92 6.25 14.32
CA THR A 371 10.88 7.23 14.72
C THR A 371 9.49 6.68 14.45
N ALA A 372 8.60 6.75 15.43
CA ALA A 372 7.18 6.45 15.28
C ALA A 372 6.37 7.65 15.78
N GLY A 373 5.68 8.34 14.86
CA GLY A 373 5.04 9.62 15.15
C GLY A 373 6.05 10.65 15.69
N ALA A 374 5.81 11.15 16.91
CA ALA A 374 6.69 12.11 17.58
C ALA A 374 7.75 11.46 18.50
N VAL A 375 7.81 10.13 18.56
CA VAL A 375 8.71 9.39 19.45
C VAL A 375 9.91 8.87 18.67
N THR A 376 11.11 9.08 19.20
CA THR A 376 12.37 8.56 18.67
C THR A 376 12.93 7.50 19.61
N TYR A 377 13.24 6.32 19.08
CA TYR A 377 13.85 5.19 19.78
C TYR A 377 15.29 5.02 19.31
N ILE A 378 16.24 5.14 20.22
CA ILE A 378 17.67 5.06 19.94
C ILE A 378 18.20 3.77 20.58
N PRO A 379 18.54 2.73 19.80
CA PRO A 379 19.10 1.49 20.31
C PRO A 379 20.46 1.67 20.99
N ALA A 380 20.87 0.66 21.77
CA ALA A 380 22.27 0.58 22.17
C ALA A 380 23.16 0.29 20.94
N PRO A 381 24.44 0.71 20.95
CA PRO A 381 25.34 0.46 19.83
C PRO A 381 25.35 -1.03 19.44
N ALA A 382 25.11 -1.31 18.16
CA ALA A 382 25.04 -2.64 17.57
C ALA A 382 24.03 -3.63 18.21
N SER A 383 23.02 -3.14 18.96
CA SER A 383 22.03 -4.01 19.61
C SER A 383 20.78 -4.27 18.78
N PHE A 384 20.53 -3.46 17.74
CA PHE A 384 19.35 -3.56 16.91
C PHE A 384 19.72 -3.66 15.42
N SER A 385 19.28 -4.76 14.80
CA SER A 385 19.48 -5.03 13.38
C SER A 385 18.10 -5.21 12.74
N TYR A 386 17.85 -4.47 11.66
CA TYR A 386 16.62 -4.53 10.90
C TYR A 386 16.94 -4.57 9.41
N ALA A 387 16.60 -5.68 8.75
CA ALA A 387 16.94 -5.93 7.35
C ALA A 387 15.71 -6.37 6.56
N PRO A 388 14.94 -5.43 5.95
CA PRO A 388 13.78 -5.77 5.12
C PRO A 388 14.12 -6.62 3.89
N PHE A 389 15.39 -6.59 3.45
CA PHE A 389 15.89 -7.32 2.29
C PHE A 389 17.37 -7.66 2.41
N LYS A 390 17.88 -8.49 1.51
CA LYS A 390 19.31 -8.69 1.29
C LYS A 390 19.69 -8.21 -0.11
N LEU A 391 20.77 -7.44 -0.20
CA LEU A 391 21.33 -7.06 -1.48
C LEU A 391 22.09 -8.25 -2.08
N LYS A 392 21.70 -8.69 -3.28
CA LYS A 392 22.37 -9.73 -4.04
C LYS A 392 22.57 -9.30 -5.49
N PRO A 393 23.57 -9.83 -6.21
CA PRO A 393 23.63 -9.66 -7.66
C PRO A 393 22.32 -10.12 -8.30
N ILE A 394 21.78 -9.31 -9.21
CA ILE A 394 20.51 -9.62 -9.88
C ILE A 394 20.57 -10.94 -10.67
N VAL A 395 21.76 -11.25 -11.20
CA VAL A 395 22.14 -12.47 -11.91
C VAL A 395 23.61 -12.79 -11.62
N GLY A 396 24.04 -14.01 -11.93
CA GLY A 396 25.44 -14.41 -11.81
C GLY A 396 25.96 -14.35 -10.36
N THR A 397 27.24 -14.00 -10.21
CA THR A 397 27.88 -13.83 -8.89
C THR A 397 28.63 -12.51 -8.79
N TYR A 398 28.81 -12.00 -7.57
CA TYR A 398 29.67 -10.85 -7.31
C TYR A 398 31.14 -11.31 -7.26
N PRO A 399 32.13 -10.57 -7.80
CA PRO A 399 32.05 -9.24 -8.40
C PRO A 399 31.83 -9.20 -9.92
N GLU A 400 31.55 -10.35 -10.56
CA GLU A 400 31.32 -10.42 -12.01
C GLU A 400 30.13 -9.56 -12.45
N ILE A 401 29.07 -9.53 -11.63
CA ILE A 401 27.90 -8.66 -11.81
C ILE A 401 27.81 -7.70 -10.63
N THR A 402 27.93 -6.40 -10.92
CA THR A 402 27.90 -5.34 -9.90
C THR A 402 26.51 -4.78 -9.64
N LEU A 403 25.54 -5.07 -10.52
CA LEU A 403 24.15 -4.63 -10.32
C LEU A 403 23.50 -5.46 -9.22
N LEU A 404 23.33 -4.84 -8.06
CA LEU A 404 22.67 -5.44 -6.91
C LEU A 404 21.16 -5.23 -7.00
N PHE A 405 20.40 -6.22 -6.56
CA PHE A 405 18.96 -6.19 -6.41
C PHE A 405 18.59 -6.54 -4.95
N PRO A 406 17.71 -5.76 -4.30
CA PRO A 406 17.16 -6.11 -2.99
C PRO A 406 16.21 -7.30 -3.08
N GLU A 407 16.60 -8.45 -2.53
CA GLU A 407 15.72 -9.60 -2.38
C GLU A 407 15.06 -9.58 -0.99
N ARG A 408 13.72 -9.54 -0.97
CA ARG A 408 12.94 -9.41 0.26
C ARG A 408 13.19 -10.56 1.24
N GLU A 409 13.32 -10.23 2.52
CA GLU A 409 13.30 -11.22 3.60
C GLU A 409 11.85 -11.58 3.97
N GLN A 410 11.56 -12.88 4.08
CA GLN A 410 10.20 -13.34 4.33
C GLN A 410 9.77 -13.18 5.81
N LEU A 411 10.74 -13.14 6.72
CA LEU A 411 10.52 -13.07 8.16
C LEU A 411 11.09 -11.76 8.69
N LEU A 412 10.26 -10.72 8.70
CA LEU A 412 10.61 -9.43 9.29
C LEU A 412 10.14 -9.36 10.75
N PRO A 413 11.00 -8.87 11.67
CA PRO A 413 10.55 -8.61 13.02
C PRO A 413 9.50 -7.49 12.99
N ARG A 414 8.40 -7.70 13.73
CA ARG A 414 7.35 -6.69 13.88
C ARG A 414 7.91 -5.49 14.65
N LEU A 415 7.75 -4.30 14.08
CA LEU A 415 8.10 -3.03 14.74
C LEU A 415 6.91 -2.56 15.58
N THR A 416 6.80 -3.12 16.79
CA THR A 416 5.83 -2.69 17.80
C THR A 416 6.52 -1.74 18.77
N GLU A 417 5.76 -0.95 19.52
CA GLU A 417 6.33 -0.13 20.59
C GLU A 417 7.18 -0.97 21.54
N ARG A 418 6.66 -2.11 21.96
CA ARG A 418 7.36 -3.04 22.85
C ARG A 418 8.69 -3.54 22.26
N SER A 419 8.75 -3.85 20.96
CA SER A 419 10.00 -4.31 20.36
C SER A 419 11.01 -3.17 20.28
N LEU A 420 10.60 -1.97 19.87
CA LEU A 420 11.47 -0.79 19.84
C LEU A 420 12.02 -0.42 21.22
N VAL A 421 11.17 -0.43 22.26
CA VAL A 421 11.58 -0.18 23.65
C VAL A 421 12.58 -1.22 24.14
N SER A 422 12.41 -2.49 23.77
CA SER A 422 13.31 -3.57 24.22
C SER A 422 14.75 -3.42 23.75
N PHE A 423 14.97 -2.78 22.60
CA PHE A 423 16.30 -2.51 22.06
C PHE A 423 16.81 -1.11 22.37
N ALA A 424 15.94 -0.18 22.78
CA ALA A 424 16.29 1.20 23.06
C ALA A 424 17.23 1.34 24.28
N ALA A 425 18.27 2.13 24.11
CA ALA A 425 19.06 2.71 25.19
C ALA A 425 18.55 4.10 25.59
N LYS A 426 17.95 4.82 24.64
CA LYS A 426 17.35 6.14 24.87
C LYS A 426 16.05 6.28 24.07
N ILE A 427 15.07 6.96 24.64
CA ILE A 427 13.81 7.33 23.98
C ILE A 427 13.60 8.83 24.14
N ILE A 428 13.21 9.50 23.06
CA ILE A 428 12.93 10.94 23.05
C ILE A 428 11.48 11.13 22.59
N ARG A 429 10.67 11.84 23.37
CA ARG A 429 9.25 12.12 23.05
C ARG A 429 8.84 13.51 23.53
N PRO A 430 7.69 14.05 23.07
CA PRO A 430 7.12 15.27 23.64
C PRO A 430 6.91 15.10 25.15
N GLY A 431 7.37 16.09 25.92
CA GLY A 431 7.19 16.11 27.37
C GLY A 431 5.77 16.51 27.78
N THR A 432 5.50 16.44 29.08
CA THR A 432 4.15 16.65 29.64
C THR A 432 4.05 17.85 30.58
N LEU A 433 5.18 18.38 31.05
CA LEU A 433 5.21 19.46 32.05
C LEU A 433 5.10 20.85 31.42
N ALA A 434 5.59 21.03 30.20
CA ALA A 434 5.55 22.31 29.51
C ALA A 434 5.26 22.16 28.02
N LYS A 435 4.71 23.20 27.41
CA LYS A 435 4.51 23.23 25.95
C LYS A 435 5.87 23.20 25.25
N ASP A 436 5.97 22.40 24.21
CA ASP A 436 7.19 22.22 23.40
C ASP A 436 8.39 21.67 24.19
N SER A 437 8.13 21.02 25.34
CA SER A 437 9.17 20.29 26.08
C SER A 437 9.48 18.95 25.42
N LEU A 438 10.69 18.45 25.66
CA LEU A 438 11.15 17.14 25.21
C LEU A 438 11.56 16.32 26.42
N GLU A 439 10.96 15.14 26.55
CA GLU A 439 11.32 14.12 27.52
C GLU A 439 12.31 13.14 26.89
N THR A 440 13.44 12.92 27.57
CA THR A 440 14.45 11.93 27.23
C THR A 440 14.54 10.89 28.33
N ILE A 441 14.21 9.65 27.99
CA ILE A 441 14.22 8.49 28.89
C ILE A 441 15.42 7.61 28.54
N GLU A 442 16.28 7.35 29.52
CA GLU A 442 17.39 6.41 29.44
C GLU A 442 16.93 5.04 29.92
N LEU A 443 17.25 3.99 29.15
CA LEU A 443 16.81 2.63 29.42
C LEU A 443 17.99 1.67 29.51
N LYS A 444 17.75 0.56 30.21
CA LYS A 444 18.62 -0.60 30.22
C LYS A 444 17.77 -1.86 30.11
N ASN A 445 17.98 -2.61 29.03
CA ASN A 445 17.21 -3.83 28.71
C ASN A 445 15.69 -3.59 28.72
N GLY A 446 15.24 -2.47 28.15
CA GLY A 446 13.83 -2.08 28.10
C GLY A 446 13.24 -1.54 29.41
N LEU A 447 14.03 -1.42 30.48
CA LEU A 447 13.59 -0.82 31.74
C LEU A 447 14.08 0.63 31.85
N PRO A 448 13.22 1.60 32.18
CA PRO A 448 13.65 2.98 32.39
C PRO A 448 14.55 3.08 33.63
N LEU A 449 15.60 3.89 33.51
CA LEU A 449 16.53 4.23 34.58
C LEU A 449 16.35 5.67 35.04
N ARG A 450 16.21 6.57 34.07
CA ARG A 450 16.12 8.01 34.30
C ARG A 450 15.32 8.66 33.17
N SER A 451 14.45 9.59 33.50
CA SER A 451 13.84 10.51 32.56
C SER A 451 14.28 11.94 32.86
N THR A 452 14.52 12.72 31.82
CA THR A 452 14.83 14.15 31.91
C THR A 452 13.93 14.90 30.95
N GLU A 453 13.30 15.99 31.41
CA GLU A 453 12.49 16.85 30.56
C GLU A 453 13.17 18.20 30.39
N THR A 454 13.21 18.69 29.15
CA THR A 454 13.87 19.95 28.79
C THR A 454 12.98 20.85 27.95
N VAL A 455 13.10 22.17 28.11
CA VAL A 455 12.45 23.19 27.28
C VAL A 455 13.52 24.10 26.71
N LYS A 456 13.61 24.20 25.37
CA LYS A 456 14.66 25.00 24.68
C LYS A 456 16.09 24.67 25.19
N GLY A 457 16.34 23.39 25.49
CA GLY A 457 17.61 22.89 26.01
C GLY A 457 17.87 23.13 27.50
N ARG A 458 16.95 23.78 28.24
CA ARG A 458 17.03 23.92 29.70
C ARG A 458 16.34 22.76 30.38
N LEU A 459 16.99 22.17 31.37
CA LEU A 459 16.43 21.10 32.18
C LEU A 459 15.35 21.64 33.11
N ILE A 460 14.17 21.02 33.08
CA ILE A 460 13.02 21.41 33.92
C ILE A 460 12.53 20.27 34.82
N SER A 461 12.93 19.02 34.54
CA SER A 461 12.58 17.89 35.40
C SER A 461 13.57 16.74 35.26
N ILE A 462 13.84 16.06 36.37
CA ILE A 462 14.54 14.78 36.43
C ILE A 462 13.65 13.80 37.19
N LEU A 463 13.33 12.65 36.60
CA LEU A 463 12.67 11.52 37.25
C LEU A 463 13.62 10.32 37.28
N GLU A 464 13.87 9.79 38.46
CA GLU A 464 14.68 8.59 38.68
C GLU A 464 13.77 7.35 38.81
N PHE A 465 14.24 6.22 38.29
CA PHE A 465 13.52 4.96 38.32
C PHE A 465 14.30 3.88 39.08
N THR A 466 13.59 3.12 39.91
CA THR A 466 14.10 1.95 40.62
C THR A 466 13.40 0.70 40.08
N LEU A 467 14.17 -0.23 39.48
CA LEU A 467 13.65 -1.44 38.83
C LEU A 467 12.56 -1.18 37.76
N GLY A 468 12.70 -0.09 37.01
CA GLY A 468 11.75 0.32 35.98
C GLY A 468 10.50 1.04 36.50
N GLN A 469 10.42 1.31 37.81
CA GLN A 469 9.32 2.05 38.43
C GLN A 469 9.77 3.45 38.85
N PRO A 470 8.93 4.50 38.69
CA PRO A 470 9.28 5.84 39.12
C PRO A 470 9.45 5.88 40.64
N ASP A 471 10.44 6.63 41.10
CA ASP A 471 10.83 6.72 42.51
C ASP A 471 10.81 8.18 43.00
N LEU A 472 11.64 9.02 42.39
CA LEU A 472 11.82 10.42 42.78
C LEU A 472 11.85 11.32 41.55
N GLN A 473 11.01 12.35 41.53
CA GLN A 473 11.04 13.41 40.52
C GLN A 473 11.39 14.75 41.17
N ARG A 474 12.30 15.50 40.53
CA ARG A 474 12.63 16.89 40.87
C ARG A 474 12.22 17.78 39.70
N ILE A 475 11.54 18.89 39.95
CA ILE A 475 10.91 19.75 38.94
C ILE A 475 11.21 21.22 39.23
N ASP A 476 11.48 21.97 38.16
CA ASP A 476 11.54 23.42 38.07
C ASP A 476 10.16 23.90 37.60
N MET A 477 9.33 24.38 38.53
CA MET A 477 7.95 24.71 38.26
C MET A 477 7.79 26.13 37.71
N ASP A 478 8.68 27.05 38.06
CA ASP A 478 8.65 28.45 37.61
C ASP A 478 9.63 28.77 36.46
N LEU A 479 10.43 27.79 36.05
CA LEU A 479 11.41 27.83 34.96
C LEU A 479 12.61 28.77 35.24
N ASP A 480 12.95 28.98 36.51
CA ASP A 480 14.08 29.80 36.94
C ASP A 480 15.44 29.06 36.91
N GLY A 481 15.42 27.74 36.72
CA GLY A 481 16.58 26.85 36.66
C GLY A 481 16.91 26.12 37.97
N ARG A 482 16.15 26.34 39.05
CA ARG A 482 16.21 25.57 40.30
C ARG A 482 15.20 24.41 40.21
N LEU A 483 15.45 23.33 40.95
CA LEU A 483 14.53 22.19 41.01
C LEU A 483 13.92 22.14 42.41
N GLU A 484 12.99 23.05 42.67
CA GLU A 484 12.37 23.32 43.97
C GLU A 484 11.29 22.30 44.34
N THR A 485 10.62 21.69 43.36
CA THR A 485 9.54 20.75 43.60
C THR A 485 10.04 19.31 43.57
N ILE A 486 9.76 18.56 44.64
CA ILE A 486 10.08 17.13 44.76
C ILE A 486 8.79 16.32 44.80
N ARG A 487 8.62 15.34 43.92
CA ARG A 487 7.57 14.32 43.99
C ARG A 487 8.18 12.96 44.31
N ARG A 488 7.57 12.24 45.25
CA ARG A 488 7.94 10.84 45.57
C ARG A 488 6.83 9.89 45.16
N PHE A 489 7.20 8.75 44.61
CA PHE A 489 6.28 7.73 44.11
C PHE A 489 6.36 6.47 44.98
N ARG A 490 5.24 5.75 45.11
CA ARG A 490 5.23 4.45 45.79
C ARG A 490 5.62 3.35 44.84
N LEU A 491 6.75 2.70 45.13
CA LEU A 491 7.14 1.46 44.45
C LEU A 491 6.00 0.42 44.55
N GLY A 492 5.69 -0.21 43.43
CA GLY A 492 4.66 -1.24 43.27
C GLY A 492 3.27 -0.73 42.91
N THR A 493 3.05 0.60 42.84
CA THR A 493 1.73 1.16 42.47
C THR A 493 1.54 1.44 40.99
N VAL A 494 2.63 1.59 40.25
CA VAL A 494 2.58 1.78 38.80
C VAL A 494 2.42 0.42 38.13
N GLN A 495 1.23 0.16 37.60
CA GLN A 495 1.04 -0.90 36.62
C GLN A 495 1.68 -0.43 35.31
N LEU A 496 2.80 -1.04 34.94
CA LEU A 496 3.30 -0.91 33.57
C LEU A 496 2.26 -1.55 32.66
N ASP A 497 1.63 -0.73 31.82
CA ASP A 497 0.72 -1.24 30.80
C ASP A 497 1.52 -2.19 29.88
N PRO A 498 1.11 -3.46 29.70
CA PRO A 498 1.78 -4.36 28.77
C PRO A 498 1.74 -3.89 27.31
N VAL A 499 0.87 -2.93 26.97
CA VAL A 499 0.69 -2.33 25.65
C VAL A 499 1.48 -1.03 25.50
N ASP A 500 1.47 -0.16 26.51
CA ASP A 500 2.26 1.09 26.54
C ASP A 500 3.40 0.96 27.57
N ALA A 501 4.56 0.52 27.07
CA ALA A 501 5.73 0.23 27.90
C ALA A 501 6.30 1.47 28.62
N LEU A 502 5.80 2.67 28.33
CA LEU A 502 6.23 3.94 28.92
C LEU A 502 5.08 4.77 29.50
N ALA A 503 3.87 4.21 29.61
CA ALA A 503 2.75 4.82 30.32
C ALA A 503 2.87 4.62 31.83
N TYR A 504 3.82 5.30 32.46
CA TYR A 504 3.74 5.55 33.91
C TYR A 504 2.73 6.68 34.16
N GLN A 505 1.43 6.39 34.03
CA GLN A 505 0.38 7.36 34.39
C GLN A 505 0.52 7.74 35.88
N GLN A 506 0.82 9.00 36.14
CA GLN A 506 1.38 9.45 37.41
C GLN A 506 0.32 9.60 38.51
N ARG A 507 0.43 8.77 39.56
CA ARG A 507 -0.01 9.11 40.92
C ARG A 507 1.24 9.17 41.79
N TYR A 508 1.60 10.35 42.26
CA TYR A 508 2.67 10.52 43.25
C TYR A 508 2.06 10.37 44.65
N ASP A 509 2.86 9.87 45.59
CA ASP A 509 2.46 9.69 46.99
C ASP A 509 2.60 10.99 47.78
N SER A 510 3.61 11.77 47.46
CA SER A 510 3.83 13.07 48.10
C SER A 510 4.46 14.05 47.14
N ILE A 511 4.16 15.33 47.37
CA ILE A 511 4.77 16.45 46.70
C ILE A 511 5.21 17.46 47.77
N GLU A 512 6.43 17.94 47.63
CA GLU A 512 7.05 18.95 48.48
C GLU A 512 7.61 20.05 47.56
N SER A 513 7.58 21.32 47.97
CA SER A 513 8.18 22.42 47.19
C SER A 513 8.85 23.42 48.11
N ASP A 514 10.08 23.82 47.74
CA ASP A 514 10.99 24.73 48.47
C ASP A 514 11.31 25.95 47.59
N TRP A 515 10.38 26.90 47.53
CA TRP A 515 10.36 27.99 46.56
C TRP A 515 11.47 29.02 46.78
N ASP A 516 11.85 29.31 48.02
CA ASP A 516 12.99 30.19 48.29
C ASP A 516 14.34 29.44 48.35
N GLY A 517 14.29 28.12 48.55
CA GLY A 517 15.42 27.21 48.60
C GLY A 517 16.31 27.42 49.81
N ASP A 518 15.71 27.79 50.94
CA ASP A 518 16.32 27.82 52.26
C ASP A 518 16.41 26.42 52.92
N GLY A 519 15.84 25.40 52.28
CA GLY A 519 15.78 24.02 52.75
C GLY A 519 14.53 23.69 53.56
N VAL A 520 13.56 24.61 53.66
CA VAL A 520 12.26 24.47 54.34
C VAL A 520 11.15 24.48 53.30
N PHE A 521 10.52 23.31 53.11
CA PHE A 521 9.39 23.21 52.17
C PHE A 521 8.18 24.05 52.62
N GLU A 522 7.78 25.05 51.83
CA GLU A 522 6.60 25.87 52.07
C GLU A 522 5.31 25.12 51.71
N TYR A 523 5.40 24.14 50.81
CA TYR A 523 4.29 23.26 50.46
C TYR A 523 4.65 21.80 50.66
N LYS A 524 3.75 21.05 51.30
CA LYS A 524 3.83 19.59 51.44
C LYS A 524 2.44 18.99 51.43
N ASP A 525 2.22 18.05 50.52
CA ASP A 525 0.99 17.27 50.43
C ASP A 525 1.31 15.78 50.29
N THR A 526 0.47 14.94 50.90
CA THR A 526 0.60 13.47 50.86
C THR A 526 -0.74 12.89 50.43
N LEU A 527 -0.76 12.33 49.22
CA LEU A 527 -1.93 11.70 48.63
C LEU A 527 -2.06 10.29 49.22
N ARG A 528 -3.20 10.01 49.85
CA ARG A 528 -3.47 8.71 50.51
C ARG A 528 -3.95 7.64 49.55
#